data_AF-A0A1D1UZ84-F1
#
_entry.id   AF-A0A1D1UZ84-F1
#
_cell.length_a   1.000
_cell.length_b   1.000
_cell.length_c   1.000
_cell.angle_alpha   90.00
_cell.angle_beta   90.00
_cell.angle_gamma   90.00
#
_symmetry.space_group_name_H-M   'P 1'
#
loop_
_entity.id
_entity.type
_entity.pdbx_description
1 polymer ?
#
loop_
_entity_poly.entity_id
_entity_poly.type
_entity_poly.pdbx_seq_one_letter_code
_entity_poly.pdbx_strand_id
1 'polypeptide(L)'
;MSSLPSELERAVKSLWSYVEPLLTSPTEGVRSRPSPSSSSSWTDSWLPSSLRFSHHKTMALPPNLQILIRLAGVSGAAAVMLGAYGSHSLRKHATPEAREVFETGNRYHLIHSVALGLAPFAKRPQITAGLFFAGMLMFSGGCYGYALWQSKTVRSVTPFGGILLILAWLSFLL
;
A
#
# COMPACT_ATOMS: atom_id res chain seq x y z
N MET A 1 -20.98 21.41 -12.30
CA MET A 1 -20.58 20.71 -11.06
C MET A 1 -21.78 19.90 -10.58
N SER A 2 -21.84 18.60 -10.88
CA SER A 2 -22.94 17.73 -10.45
C SER A 2 -22.75 17.35 -8.99
N SER A 3 -23.73 17.69 -8.14
CA SER A 3 -23.79 17.27 -6.74
C SER A 3 -23.64 15.76 -6.62
N LEU A 4 -22.73 15.30 -5.75
CA LEU A 4 -22.54 13.88 -5.47
C LEU A 4 -23.84 13.28 -4.88
N PRO A 5 -24.14 12.00 -5.12
CA PRO A 5 -25.27 11.34 -4.46
C PRO A 5 -25.12 11.44 -2.93
N SER A 6 -26.20 11.73 -2.21
CA SER A 6 -26.20 11.95 -0.75
C SER A 6 -25.67 10.76 0.06
N GLU A 7 -25.72 9.56 -0.50
CA GLU A 7 -25.13 8.34 0.07
C GLU A 7 -23.59 8.37 0.03
N LEU A 8 -23.03 8.90 -1.06
CA LEU A 8 -21.58 8.98 -1.24
C LEU A 8 -20.98 10.02 -0.30
N GLU A 9 -21.64 11.16 -0.12
CA GLU A 9 -21.21 12.15 0.88
C GLU A 9 -21.22 11.59 2.30
N ARG A 10 -22.22 10.76 2.64
CA ARG A 10 -22.30 10.08 3.94
C ARG A 10 -21.18 9.06 4.13
N ALA A 11 -20.91 8.24 3.11
CA ALA A 11 -19.82 7.28 3.15
C ALA A 11 -18.46 7.96 3.30
N VAL A 12 -18.23 9.04 2.54
CA VAL A 12 -16.99 9.84 2.63
C VAL A 12 -16.84 10.48 4.01
N LYS A 13 -17.87 11.12 4.55
CA LYS A 13 -17.84 11.69 5.91
C LYS A 13 -17.62 10.65 6.99
N SER A 14 -18.24 9.48 6.84
CA SER A 14 -18.06 8.36 7.77
C SER A 14 -16.60 7.86 7.74
N LEU A 15 -16.05 7.60 6.55
CA LEU A 15 -14.66 7.17 6.42
C LEU A 15 -13.68 8.24 6.91
N TRP A 16 -13.97 9.51 6.62
CA TRP A 16 -13.17 10.65 7.10
C TRP A 16 -13.10 10.69 8.62
N SER A 17 -14.21 10.43 9.33
CA SER A 17 -14.23 10.41 10.80
C SER A 17 -13.33 9.33 11.42
N TYR A 18 -13.06 8.23 10.70
CA TYR A 18 -12.13 7.18 11.15
C TYR A 18 -10.67 7.49 10.77
N VAL A 19 -10.46 8.22 9.68
CA VAL A 19 -9.12 8.53 9.15
C VAL A 19 -8.53 9.81 9.77
N GLU A 20 -9.37 10.79 10.10
CA GLU A 20 -8.94 12.07 10.66
C GLU A 20 -8.09 11.93 11.93
N PRO A 21 -8.43 11.07 12.92
CA PRO A 21 -7.56 10.84 14.08
C PRO A 21 -6.23 10.16 13.74
N LEU A 22 -6.20 9.36 12.66
CA LEU A 22 -4.99 8.66 12.21
C LEU A 22 -4.02 9.61 11.48
N LEU A 23 -4.54 10.62 10.79
CA LEU A 23 -3.74 11.64 10.10
C LEU A 23 -3.34 12.80 11.02
N THR A 24 -4.18 13.11 12.00
CA THR A 24 -3.94 14.20 12.97
C THR A 24 -3.27 13.72 14.24
N SER A 25 -2.84 12.45 14.33
CA SER A 25 -2.14 11.93 15.51
C SER A 25 -1.02 12.89 15.88
N PRO A 26 -1.15 13.62 17.00
CA PRO A 26 -0.13 14.57 17.37
C PRO A 26 1.12 13.77 17.73
N THR A 27 2.27 14.13 17.19
CA THR A 27 3.58 13.75 17.74
C THR A 27 3.82 14.43 19.11
N GLU A 28 2.76 14.67 19.89
CA GLU A 28 2.83 15.31 21.19
C GLU A 28 3.16 14.28 22.26
N GLY A 29 4.46 13.99 22.29
CA GLY A 29 5.11 13.29 23.37
C GLY A 29 6.60 13.62 23.49
N VAL A 30 7.17 14.53 22.69
CA VAL A 30 8.50 15.10 22.97
C VAL A 30 8.29 16.35 23.80
N ARG A 31 7.95 16.12 25.07
CA ARG A 31 7.98 17.14 26.11
C ARG A 31 9.41 17.71 26.15
N SER A 32 9.51 19.03 26.07
CA SER A 32 10.76 19.78 26.21
C SER A 32 11.53 19.29 27.44
N ARG A 33 12.75 18.81 27.20
CA ARG A 33 13.68 18.38 28.22
C ARG A 33 14.08 19.63 29.04
N PRO A 34 13.85 19.68 30.36
CA PRO A 34 14.46 20.72 31.17
C PRO A 34 15.98 20.57 31.07
N SER A 35 16.66 21.71 30.91
CA SER A 35 18.12 21.79 30.96
C SER A 35 18.63 21.22 32.29
N PRO A 36 19.74 20.46 32.28
CA PRO A 36 20.27 19.86 33.50
C PRO A 36 20.90 20.95 34.36
N SER A 37 20.09 21.57 35.22
CA SER A 37 20.60 22.20 36.43
C SER A 37 20.87 21.09 37.43
N SER A 38 22.06 21.17 38.03
CA SER A 38 22.64 20.24 38.98
C SER A 38 21.65 19.77 40.06
N SER A 39 21.73 18.46 40.39
CA SER A 39 21.12 17.74 41.52
C SER A 39 19.78 17.03 41.26
N SER A 40 19.84 15.77 40.81
CA SER A 40 18.85 14.73 41.14
C SER A 40 19.43 13.33 40.90
N SER A 41 20.30 12.90 41.81
CA SER A 41 20.86 11.54 41.87
C SER A 41 20.03 10.59 42.75
N TRP A 42 18.74 10.86 42.96
CA TRP A 42 17.94 10.22 44.02
C TRP A 42 16.68 9.46 43.56
N THR A 43 16.33 9.44 42.26
CA THR A 43 15.03 8.88 41.84
C THR A 43 15.08 7.48 41.21
N ASP A 44 16.26 7.00 40.79
CA ASP A 44 16.34 5.78 39.96
C ASP A 44 17.06 4.60 40.63
N SER A 45 17.50 4.74 41.89
CA SER A 45 18.28 3.72 42.61
C SER A 45 17.44 2.63 43.28
N TRP A 46 16.15 2.87 43.55
CA TRP A 46 15.27 1.95 44.30
C TRP A 46 14.46 1.00 43.41
N LEU A 47 14.48 1.20 42.09
CA LEU A 47 13.77 0.35 41.14
C LEU A 47 14.58 -0.94 40.90
N PRO A 48 14.04 -2.13 41.25
CA PRO A 48 14.72 -3.37 40.93
C PRO A 48 14.91 -3.47 39.41
N SER A 49 16.03 -4.04 38.98
CA SER A 49 16.38 -4.17 37.54
C SER A 49 15.28 -4.85 36.72
N SER A 50 14.41 -5.64 37.37
CA SER A 50 13.22 -6.29 36.80
C SER A 50 12.08 -5.34 36.41
N LEU A 51 12.05 -4.10 36.92
CA LEU A 51 11.02 -3.08 36.64
C LEU A 51 11.51 -1.94 35.75
N ARG A 52 12.74 -2.06 35.20
CA ARG A 52 13.18 -1.20 34.11
C ARG A 52 12.42 -1.60 32.86
N PHE A 53 11.34 -0.88 32.55
CA PHE A 53 10.69 -0.98 31.26
C PHE A 53 11.70 -0.63 30.17
N SER A 54 12.27 -1.64 29.54
CA SER A 54 13.00 -1.48 28.30
C SER A 54 12.04 -0.78 27.34
N HIS A 55 12.37 0.44 26.92
CA HIS A 55 11.73 1.05 25.76
C HIS A 55 11.90 0.05 24.63
N HIS A 56 10.87 -0.75 24.37
CA HIS A 56 10.80 -1.57 23.20
C HIS A 56 10.91 -0.56 22.06
N LYS A 57 12.09 -0.49 21.43
CA LYS A 57 12.20 0.17 20.14
C LYS A 57 11.13 -0.53 19.33
N THR A 58 10.04 0.16 19.02
CA THR A 58 9.19 -0.21 17.88
C THR A 58 10.19 -0.55 16.79
N MET A 59 10.20 -1.80 16.34
CA MET A 59 11.08 -2.26 15.27
C MET A 59 10.68 -1.52 14.02
N ALA A 60 11.10 -0.26 13.93
CA ALA A 60 10.91 0.58 12.78
C ALA A 60 11.72 -0.09 11.70
N LEU A 61 11.03 -0.53 10.65
CA LEU A 61 11.69 -1.06 9.47
C LEU A 61 12.75 -0.04 9.03
N PRO A 62 13.93 -0.51 8.60
CA PRO A 62 14.97 0.38 8.13
C PRO A 62 14.40 1.27 6.99
N PRO A 63 14.87 2.52 6.83
CA PRO A 63 14.22 3.51 5.96
C PRO A 63 14.01 3.04 4.51
N ASN A 64 14.91 2.18 4.01
CA ASN A 64 14.85 1.55 2.69
C ASN A 64 13.73 0.51 2.53
N LEU A 65 13.13 0.02 3.60
CA LEU A 65 11.96 -0.87 3.57
C LEU A 65 10.66 -0.12 3.78
N GLN A 66 10.69 1.04 4.46
CA GLN A 66 9.52 1.91 4.59
C GLN A 66 9.03 2.42 3.23
N ILE A 67 9.95 2.68 2.29
CA ILE A 67 9.57 3.06 0.92
C ILE A 67 8.73 1.98 0.23
N LEU A 68 8.99 0.69 0.51
CA LEU A 68 8.23 -0.42 -0.08
C LEU A 68 6.79 -0.43 0.44
N ILE A 69 6.59 -0.18 1.74
CA ILE A 69 5.26 -0.03 2.34
C ILE A 69 4.52 1.16 1.72
N ARG A 70 5.20 2.30 1.52
CA ARG A 70 4.60 3.48 0.87
C ARG A 70 4.21 3.18 -0.58
N LEU A 71 5.06 2.49 -1.33
CA LEU A 71 4.76 2.05 -2.70
C LEU A 71 3.56 1.10 -2.76
N ALA A 72 3.47 0.15 -1.82
CA ALA A 72 2.32 -0.73 -1.69
C ALA A 72 1.03 0.05 -1.41
N GLY A 73 1.09 1.06 -0.51
CA GLY A 73 -0.04 1.94 -0.22
C GLY A 73 -0.51 2.75 -1.44
N VAL A 74 0.42 3.35 -2.18
CA VAL A 74 0.11 4.10 -3.41
C VAL A 74 -0.48 3.18 -4.49
N SER A 75 0.10 1.99 -4.67
CA SER A 75 -0.38 0.99 -5.63
C SER A 75 -1.78 0.49 -5.25
N GLY A 76 -2.03 0.19 -3.97
CA GLY A 76 -3.34 -0.21 -3.47
C GLY A 76 -4.41 0.88 -3.66
N ALA A 77 -4.06 2.13 -3.36
CA ALA A 77 -4.96 3.26 -3.63
C ALA A 77 -5.28 3.41 -5.12
N ALA A 78 -4.29 3.24 -6.00
CA ALA A 78 -4.49 3.23 -7.45
C ALA A 78 -5.41 2.07 -7.90
N ALA A 79 -5.23 0.86 -7.35
CA ALA A 79 -6.10 -0.28 -7.64
C ALA A 79 -7.56 -0.01 -7.21
N VAL A 80 -7.79 0.59 -6.04
CA VAL A 80 -9.14 0.95 -5.59
C VAL A 80 -9.77 2.00 -6.51
N MET A 81 -9.02 3.05 -6.89
CA MET A 81 -9.50 4.09 -7.81
C MET A 81 -9.86 3.51 -9.19
N LEU A 82 -9.02 2.63 -9.72
CA LEU A 82 -9.25 1.97 -11.01
C LEU A 82 -10.43 1.00 -10.95
N GLY A 83 -10.59 0.23 -9.86
CA GLY A 83 -11.75 -0.63 -9.65
C GLY A 83 -13.08 0.15 -9.56
N ALA A 84 -13.08 1.29 -8.87
CA ALA A 84 -14.23 2.19 -8.83
C ALA A 84 -14.58 2.74 -10.22
N TYR A 85 -13.56 3.12 -11.00
CA TYR A 85 -13.74 3.56 -12.39
C TYR A 85 -14.29 2.44 -13.30
N GLY A 86 -13.75 1.23 -13.19
CA GLY A 86 -14.18 0.05 -13.95
C GLY A 86 -15.65 -0.30 -13.73
N SER A 87 -16.07 -0.32 -12.47
CA SER A 87 -17.44 -0.68 -12.08
C SER A 87 -18.49 0.35 -12.52
N HIS A 88 -18.16 1.64 -12.50
CA HIS A 88 -19.13 2.72 -12.76
C HIS A 88 -19.07 3.29 -14.18
N SER A 89 -17.87 3.56 -14.70
CA SER A 89 -17.66 4.30 -15.95
C SER A 89 -17.42 3.39 -17.13
N LEU A 90 -16.58 2.36 -16.94
CA LEU A 90 -16.18 1.46 -18.02
C LEU A 90 -17.33 0.54 -18.48
N ARG A 91 -18.26 0.19 -17.57
CA ARG A 91 -19.51 -0.55 -17.90
C ARG A 91 -20.42 0.15 -18.91
N LYS A 92 -20.22 1.44 -19.20
CA LYS A 92 -21.03 2.19 -20.17
C LYS A 92 -20.38 2.29 -21.55
N HIS A 93 -19.04 2.21 -21.63
CA HIS A 93 -18.29 2.62 -22.82
C HIS A 93 -17.43 1.50 -23.44
N ALA A 94 -17.09 0.44 -22.70
CA ALA A 94 -16.23 -0.63 -23.19
C ALA A 94 -17.02 -1.87 -23.66
N THR A 95 -16.43 -2.73 -24.49
CA THR A 95 -17.00 -4.04 -24.87
C THR A 95 -17.05 -4.99 -23.66
N PRO A 96 -17.91 -6.03 -23.66
CA PRO A 96 -17.94 -7.02 -22.57
C PRO A 96 -16.57 -7.67 -22.32
N GLU A 97 -15.84 -8.03 -23.38
CA GLU A 97 -14.48 -8.58 -23.29
C GLU A 97 -13.50 -7.59 -22.63
N ALA A 98 -13.51 -6.32 -23.05
CA ALA A 98 -12.64 -5.31 -22.47
C ALA A 98 -12.92 -5.06 -20.98
N ARG A 99 -14.18 -5.16 -20.56
CA ARG A 99 -14.57 -5.04 -19.14
C ARG A 99 -14.04 -6.21 -18.31
N GLU A 100 -14.15 -7.43 -18.82
CA GLU A 100 -13.65 -8.63 -18.14
C GLU A 100 -12.13 -8.60 -17.98
N VAL A 101 -11.42 -8.16 -19.04
CA VAL A 101 -9.97 -7.98 -18.98
C VAL A 101 -9.58 -6.89 -17.98
N PHE A 102 -10.31 -5.76 -17.94
CA PHE A 102 -10.07 -4.69 -16.98
C PHE A 102 -10.26 -5.19 -15.53
N GLU A 103 -11.37 -5.90 -15.26
CA GLU A 103 -11.67 -6.41 -13.93
C GLU A 103 -10.64 -7.45 -13.48
N THR A 104 -10.20 -8.31 -14.40
CA THR A 104 -9.11 -9.26 -14.14
C THR A 104 -7.81 -8.52 -13.80
N GLY A 105 -7.44 -7.51 -14.59
CA GLY A 105 -6.28 -6.66 -14.30
C GLY A 105 -6.38 -5.97 -12.94
N ASN A 106 -7.56 -5.47 -12.60
CA ASN A 106 -7.82 -4.80 -11.32
C ASN A 106 -7.70 -5.73 -10.12
N ARG A 107 -8.28 -6.93 -10.21
CA ARG A 107 -8.17 -7.95 -9.16
C ARG A 107 -6.71 -8.33 -8.92
N TYR A 108 -5.94 -8.53 -9.99
CA TYR A 108 -4.52 -8.82 -9.88
C TYR A 108 -3.75 -7.63 -9.30
N HIS A 109 -4.02 -6.39 -9.74
CA HIS A 109 -3.39 -5.20 -9.17
C HIS A 109 -3.56 -5.15 -7.66
N LEU A 110 -4.79 -5.24 -7.15
CA LEU A 110 -5.08 -5.15 -5.73
C LEU A 110 -4.41 -6.25 -4.90
N ILE A 111 -4.49 -7.51 -5.35
CA ILE A 111 -3.87 -8.65 -4.66
C ILE A 111 -2.35 -8.46 -4.56
N HIS A 112 -1.72 -8.03 -5.66
CA HIS A 112 -0.28 -7.90 -5.73
C HIS A 112 0.22 -6.61 -5.06
N SER A 113 -0.61 -5.57 -4.91
CA SER A 113 -0.33 -4.41 -4.07
C SER A 113 -0.23 -4.81 -2.59
N VAL A 114 -1.16 -5.66 -2.12
CA VAL A 114 -1.11 -6.21 -0.75
C VAL A 114 0.14 -7.07 -0.58
N ALA A 115 0.44 -7.94 -1.55
CA ALA A 115 1.65 -8.78 -1.52
C ALA A 115 2.95 -7.93 -1.54
N LEU A 116 2.98 -6.83 -2.28
CA LEU A 116 4.09 -5.86 -2.27
C LEU A 116 4.29 -5.26 -0.87
N GLY A 117 3.22 -5.03 -0.11
CA GLY A 117 3.29 -4.60 1.28
C GLY A 117 3.93 -5.64 2.21
N LEU A 118 3.91 -6.92 1.82
CA LEU A 118 4.58 -8.00 2.54
C LEU A 118 6.04 -8.20 2.12
N ALA A 119 6.49 -7.55 1.04
CA ALA A 119 7.86 -7.67 0.55
C ALA A 119 8.96 -7.40 1.60
N PRO A 120 8.81 -6.45 2.57
CA PRO A 120 9.80 -6.25 3.63
C PRO A 120 10.09 -7.48 4.50
N PHE A 121 9.19 -8.47 4.53
CA PHE A 121 9.37 -9.72 5.29
C PHE A 121 10.09 -10.81 4.51
N ALA A 122 10.33 -10.62 3.20
CA ALA A 122 11.12 -11.56 2.41
C ALA A 122 12.61 -11.47 2.78
N LYS A 123 13.36 -12.55 2.56
CA LYS A 123 14.82 -12.55 2.74
C LYS A 123 15.54 -11.56 1.82
N ARG A 124 14.99 -11.32 0.62
CA ARG A 124 15.52 -10.37 -0.37
C ARG A 124 14.45 -9.33 -0.77
N PRO A 125 14.10 -8.40 0.13
CA PRO A 125 12.91 -7.55 0.00
C PRO A 125 12.93 -6.67 -1.24
N GLN A 126 14.10 -6.16 -1.65
CA GLN A 126 14.25 -5.31 -2.84
C GLN A 126 13.98 -6.08 -4.14
N ILE A 127 14.41 -7.34 -4.23
CA ILE A 127 14.19 -8.18 -5.40
C ILE A 127 12.71 -8.56 -5.48
N THR A 128 12.14 -9.02 -4.37
CA THR A 128 10.71 -9.35 -4.26
C THR A 128 9.84 -8.16 -4.67
N ALA A 129 10.11 -6.97 -4.11
CA ALA A 129 9.38 -5.76 -4.44
C ALA A 129 9.53 -5.34 -5.91
N GLY A 130 10.74 -5.43 -6.47
CA GLY A 130 11.00 -5.13 -7.88
C GLY A 130 10.21 -6.04 -8.82
N LEU A 131 10.16 -7.36 -8.53
CA LEU A 131 9.39 -8.33 -9.30
C LEU A 131 7.88 -8.07 -9.23
N PHE A 132 7.35 -7.79 -8.02
CA PHE A 132 5.94 -7.43 -7.86
C PHE A 132 5.60 -6.15 -8.63
N PHE A 133 6.41 -5.10 -8.47
CA PHE A 133 6.14 -3.81 -9.10
C PHE A 133 6.20 -3.90 -10.63
N ALA A 134 7.26 -4.49 -11.18
CA ALA A 134 7.41 -4.67 -12.63
C ALA A 134 6.30 -5.58 -13.21
N GLY A 135 6.03 -6.70 -12.54
CA GLY A 135 4.97 -7.64 -12.96
C GLY A 135 3.59 -7.00 -12.91
N MET A 136 3.26 -6.22 -11.87
CA MET A 136 2.00 -5.49 -11.79
C MET A 136 1.85 -4.45 -12.89
N LEU A 137 2.90 -3.69 -13.18
CA LEU A 137 2.86 -2.65 -14.20
C LEU A 137 2.66 -3.25 -15.59
N MET A 138 3.37 -4.35 -15.91
CA MET A 138 3.23 -5.03 -17.21
C MET A 138 1.90 -5.78 -17.34
N PHE A 139 1.49 -6.51 -16.30
CA PHE A 139 0.26 -7.31 -16.33
C PHE A 139 -0.97 -6.42 -16.21
N SER A 140 -1.14 -5.75 -15.08
CA SER A 140 -2.32 -4.94 -14.79
C SER A 140 -2.38 -3.69 -15.66
N GLY A 141 -1.25 -3.01 -15.87
CA GLY A 141 -1.16 -1.88 -16.79
C GLY A 141 -1.48 -2.28 -18.24
N GLY A 142 -1.04 -3.47 -18.67
CA GLY A 142 -1.42 -4.03 -19.95
C GLY A 142 -2.93 -4.31 -20.07
N CYS A 143 -3.55 -4.87 -19.03
CA CYS A 143 -4.99 -5.07 -18.99
C CYS A 143 -5.78 -3.75 -19.07
N TYR A 144 -5.36 -2.71 -18.33
CA TYR A 144 -5.99 -1.40 -18.39
C TYR A 144 -5.80 -0.73 -19.76
N GLY A 145 -4.60 -0.80 -20.33
CA GLY A 145 -4.33 -0.28 -21.67
C GLY A 145 -5.16 -0.99 -22.73
N TYR A 146 -5.29 -2.31 -22.66
CA TYR A 146 -6.17 -3.06 -23.55
C TYR A 146 -7.63 -2.62 -23.41
N ALA A 147 -8.12 -2.40 -22.19
CA ALA A 147 -9.50 -1.98 -21.97
C ALA A 147 -9.81 -0.59 -22.55
N LEU A 148 -8.83 0.31 -22.60
CA LEU A 148 -8.98 1.66 -23.14
C LEU A 148 -8.76 1.73 -24.65
N TRP A 149 -7.70 1.11 -25.17
CA TRP A 149 -7.32 1.21 -26.59
C TRP A 149 -7.77 0.02 -27.45
N GLN A 150 -8.22 -1.08 -26.84
CA GLN A 150 -8.57 -2.35 -27.51
C GLN A 150 -7.49 -2.89 -28.46
N SER A 151 -6.25 -2.45 -28.28
CA SER A 151 -5.12 -2.83 -29.13
C SER A 151 -4.56 -4.19 -28.71
N LYS A 152 -4.52 -5.14 -29.65
CA LYS A 152 -3.99 -6.50 -29.43
C LYS A 152 -2.50 -6.52 -29.08
N THR A 153 -1.73 -5.49 -29.46
CA THR A 153 -0.30 -5.40 -29.15
C THR A 153 -0.05 -5.27 -27.65
N VAL A 154 -0.92 -4.55 -26.93
CA VAL A 154 -0.82 -4.37 -25.47
C VAL A 154 -1.04 -5.69 -24.74
N ARG A 155 -1.87 -6.59 -25.31
CA ARG A 155 -2.13 -7.94 -24.77
C ARG A 155 -0.93 -8.88 -24.89
N SER A 156 -0.02 -8.64 -25.83
CA SER A 156 1.17 -9.48 -26.04
C SER A 156 2.23 -9.31 -24.94
N VAL A 157 2.22 -8.16 -24.24
CA VAL A 157 3.16 -7.86 -23.14
C VAL A 157 2.69 -8.46 -21.81
N THR A 158 1.38 -8.65 -21.65
CA THR A 158 0.72 -9.21 -20.45
C THR A 158 1.27 -10.57 -19.97
N PRO A 159 1.56 -11.58 -20.82
CA PRO A 159 2.10 -12.87 -20.36
C PRO A 159 3.47 -12.75 -19.68
N PHE A 160 4.33 -11.84 -20.12
CA PHE A 160 5.61 -11.58 -19.45
C PHE A 160 5.41 -11.00 -18.04
N GLY A 161 4.40 -10.14 -17.87
CA GLY A 161 3.98 -9.65 -16.56
C GLY A 161 3.52 -10.77 -15.63
N GLY A 162 2.77 -11.75 -16.15
CA GLY A 162 2.36 -12.93 -15.38
C GLY A 162 3.53 -13.76 -14.88
N ILE A 163 4.56 -13.98 -15.72
CA ILE A 163 5.79 -14.70 -15.34
C ILE A 163 6.52 -13.95 -14.21
N LEU A 164 6.66 -12.62 -14.33
CA LEU A 164 7.26 -11.79 -13.28
C LEU A 164 6.50 -11.90 -11.95
N LEU A 165 5.18 -11.93 -11.97
CA LEU A 165 4.36 -12.10 -10.76
C LEU A 165 4.57 -13.48 -10.13
N ILE A 166 4.66 -14.55 -10.93
CA ILE A 166 4.98 -15.90 -10.42
C ILE A 166 6.36 -15.89 -9.74
N LEU A 167 7.38 -15.32 -10.40
CA LEU A 167 8.72 -15.20 -9.83
C LEU A 167 8.72 -14.34 -8.55
N ALA A 168 7.88 -13.32 -8.48
CA ALA A 168 7.73 -12.49 -7.29
C ALA A 168 7.24 -13.32 -6.09
N TRP A 169 6.21 -14.15 -6.29
CA TRP A 169 5.73 -15.07 -5.25
C TRP A 169 6.77 -16.11 -4.86
N LEU A 170 7.46 -16.71 -5.83
CA LEU A 170 8.53 -17.68 -5.56
C LEU A 170 9.70 -17.06 -4.80
N SER A 171 9.95 -15.76 -4.97
CA SER A 171 11.03 -15.07 -4.26
C SER A 171 10.84 -15.03 -2.74
N PHE A 172 9.61 -15.24 -2.23
CA PHE A 172 9.37 -15.39 -0.79
C PHE A 172 9.92 -16.69 -0.20
N LEU A 173 10.17 -17.70 -1.04
CA LEU A 173 10.73 -18.99 -0.60
C LEU A 173 12.25 -18.94 -0.35
N LEU A 174 12.92 -17.88 -0.82
CA LEU A 174 14.38 -17.78 -0.84
C LEU A 174 14.98 -17.41 0.51
#